data_AF-X1VSK6-F1
#
_entry.id   AF-X1VSK6-F1
#
_cell.length_a   1.000
_cell.length_b   1.000
_cell.length_c   1.000
_cell.angle_alpha   90.00
_cell.angle_beta   90.00
_cell.angle_gamma   90.00
#
_symmetry.space_group_name_H-M   'P 1'
#
loop_
_entity.id
_entity.type
_entity.pdbx_description
1 polymer ?
#
loop_
_entity_poly.entity_id
_entity_poly.type
_entity_poly.pdbx_seq_one_letter_code
_entity_poly.pdbx_strand_id
1 'polypeptide(L)'
;FSSLGEEAFDIGLCSEYSVLPYFEKLNARAKIFYFLLKGHKQEKETIKKNYFFLGNSEGLCRHLEKKYNISCSRASGGVNPHFFYPAKERESERNEFTVLCYGRIYKQRKGIQHVIRAVEGLYKEYPRLKLVFFDSLVGEDRRDPRPMIKSPVPHEFHLNLPQSKMAWLYSKADIFVSAERRAGWSNTTAEAMACQIP
;
A
#
# COMPACT_ATOMS: atom_id res chain seq x y z
N PHE A 1 16.23 -14.12 -16.90
CA PHE A 1 17.47 -13.68 -16.22
C PHE A 1 18.75 -14.16 -16.90
N SER A 2 18.70 -15.07 -17.89
CA SER A 2 19.89 -15.58 -18.60
C SER A 2 20.67 -14.52 -19.40
N SER A 3 20.05 -13.39 -19.77
CA SER A 3 20.70 -12.30 -20.52
C SER A 3 21.31 -11.18 -19.67
N LEU A 4 21.12 -11.17 -18.34
CA LEU A 4 21.53 -10.04 -17.48
C LEU A 4 23.05 -9.97 -17.21
N GLY A 5 23.81 -11.00 -17.59
CA GLY A 5 25.26 -11.04 -17.37
C GLY A 5 26.07 -10.28 -18.44
N GLU A 6 25.48 -10.04 -19.62
CA GLU A 6 26.19 -9.48 -20.78
C GLU A 6 25.94 -7.97 -20.93
N GLU A 7 24.81 -7.47 -20.45
CA GLU A 7 24.46 -6.05 -20.51
C GLU A 7 25.08 -5.28 -19.33
N ALA A 8 25.70 -4.14 -19.61
CA ALA A 8 26.21 -3.21 -18.60
C ALA A 8 25.19 -2.10 -18.33
N PHE A 9 24.94 -1.82 -17.05
CA PHE A 9 23.98 -0.81 -16.60
C PHE A 9 24.67 0.28 -15.77
N ASP A 10 24.15 1.50 -15.80
CA ASP A 10 24.60 2.54 -14.87
C ASP A 10 24.08 2.28 -13.45
N ILE A 11 22.80 1.89 -13.34
CA ILE A 11 22.11 1.73 -12.06
C ILE A 11 21.31 0.44 -12.05
N GLY A 12 21.51 -0.37 -10.99
CA GLY A 12 20.63 -1.46 -10.61
C GLY A 12 19.75 -1.05 -9.42
N LEU A 13 18.46 -1.35 -9.48
CA LEU A 13 17.51 -1.14 -8.37
C LEU A 13 16.78 -2.44 -8.02
N CYS A 14 16.76 -2.79 -6.74
CA CYS A 14 16.08 -3.98 -6.24
C CYS A 14 15.38 -3.69 -4.91
N SER A 15 14.19 -4.25 -4.70
CA SER A 15 13.47 -4.19 -3.42
C SER A 15 13.08 -5.56 -2.87
N GLU A 16 13.41 -6.63 -3.60
CA GLU A 16 12.88 -7.97 -3.37
C GLU A 16 14.01 -8.92 -2.98
N TYR A 17 13.89 -9.52 -1.80
CA TYR A 17 14.96 -10.34 -1.24
C TYR A 17 15.15 -11.66 -2.00
N SER A 18 14.09 -12.21 -2.59
CA SER A 18 14.16 -13.46 -3.35
C SER A 18 15.00 -13.37 -4.62
N VAL A 19 15.20 -12.16 -5.17
CA VAL A 19 16.02 -11.94 -6.37
C VAL A 19 17.43 -11.40 -6.08
N LEU A 20 17.79 -11.22 -4.81
CA LEU A 20 19.11 -10.73 -4.41
C LEU A 20 20.29 -11.50 -5.03
N PRO A 21 20.29 -12.85 -5.10
CA PRO A 21 21.39 -13.59 -5.72
C PRO A 21 21.62 -13.25 -7.20
N TYR A 22 20.55 -12.88 -7.92
CA TYR A 22 20.63 -12.43 -9.31
C TYR A 22 21.07 -10.96 -9.39
N PHE A 23 20.55 -10.11 -8.50
CA PHE A 23 20.93 -8.70 -8.40
C PHE A 23 22.42 -8.52 -8.05
N GLU A 24 22.98 -9.40 -7.23
CA GLU A 24 24.41 -9.41 -6.91
C GLU A 24 25.28 -9.64 -8.16
N LYS A 25 24.80 -10.43 -9.12
CA LYS A 25 25.50 -10.72 -10.38
C LYS A 25 25.31 -9.67 -11.46
N LEU A 26 24.36 -8.74 -11.28
CA LEU A 26 24.07 -7.68 -12.25
C LEU A 26 25.31 -6.83 -12.50
N ASN A 27 25.69 -6.61 -13.76
CA ASN A 27 26.76 -5.70 -14.13
C ASN A 27 26.25 -4.25 -14.10
N ALA A 28 26.32 -3.61 -12.93
CA ALA A 28 25.85 -2.23 -12.75
C ALA A 28 26.89 -1.37 -12.01
N ARG A 29 27.13 -0.14 -12.49
CA ARG A 29 28.07 0.82 -11.87
C ARG A 29 27.66 1.18 -10.43
N ALA A 30 26.37 1.35 -10.18
CA ALA A 30 25.81 1.54 -8.85
C ALA A 30 24.65 0.57 -8.61
N LYS A 31 24.53 0.05 -7.39
CA LYS A 31 23.44 -0.84 -6.99
C LYS A 31 22.70 -0.25 -5.81
N ILE A 32 21.38 -0.24 -5.90
CA ILE A 32 20.50 0.36 -4.91
C ILE A 32 19.56 -0.71 -4.39
N PHE A 33 19.49 -0.87 -3.07
CA PHE A 33 18.47 -1.69 -2.42
C PHE A 33 17.42 -0.80 -1.75
N TYR A 34 16.16 -0.99 -2.14
CA TYR A 34 15.02 -0.20 -1.68
C TYR A 34 14.19 -0.97 -0.66
N PHE A 35 14.28 -0.57 0.60
CA PHE A 35 13.54 -1.16 1.70
C PHE A 35 12.08 -0.69 1.69
N LEU A 36 11.15 -1.65 1.59
CA LEU A 36 9.70 -1.42 1.67
C LEU A 36 9.12 -1.74 3.05
N LEU A 37 9.74 -2.66 3.79
CA LEU A 37 9.32 -3.16 5.09
C LEU A 37 10.56 -3.41 5.97
N LYS A 38 10.38 -3.31 7.29
CA LYS A 38 11.40 -3.66 8.28
C LYS A 38 11.32 -5.12 8.71
N GLY A 39 12.46 -5.67 9.13
CA GLY A 39 12.55 -6.94 9.85
C GLY A 39 12.53 -8.17 8.97
N HIS A 40 12.93 -8.06 7.70
CA HIS A 40 13.11 -9.24 6.86
C HIS A 40 14.30 -10.08 7.36
N LYS A 41 14.24 -11.41 7.22
CA LYS A 41 15.29 -12.32 7.71
C LYS A 41 16.67 -12.05 7.10
N GLN A 42 16.70 -11.59 5.84
CA GLN A 42 17.93 -11.24 5.10
C GLN A 42 18.32 -9.76 5.22
N GLU A 43 17.63 -8.97 6.06
CA GLU A 43 17.91 -7.53 6.23
C GLU A 43 19.37 -7.28 6.64
N LYS A 44 19.87 -8.05 7.62
CA LYS A 44 21.23 -7.89 8.15
C LYS A 44 22.30 -8.23 7.10
N GLU A 45 22.09 -9.27 6.32
CA GLU A 45 23.00 -9.69 5.25
C GLU A 45 22.99 -8.70 4.08
N THR A 46 21.82 -8.16 3.74
CA THR A 46 21.67 -7.17 2.66
C THR A 46 22.40 -5.89 2.99
N ILE A 47 22.36 -5.45 4.24
CA ILE A 47 23.02 -4.21 4.69
C ILE A 47 24.56 -4.30 4.64
N LYS A 48 25.12 -5.51 4.69
CA LYS A 48 26.57 -5.72 4.55
C LYS A 48 27.06 -5.63 3.11
N LYS A 49 26.15 -5.55 2.13
CA LYS A 49 26.50 -5.47 0.71
C LYS A 49 26.85 -4.03 0.34
N ASN A 50 27.66 -3.87 -0.71
CA ASN A 50 28.05 -2.57 -1.23
C ASN A 50 26.92 -1.96 -2.09
N TYR A 51 25.83 -1.56 -1.43
CA TYR A 51 24.68 -0.93 -2.05
C TYR A 51 24.45 0.47 -1.49
N PHE A 52 23.81 1.33 -2.28
CA PHE A 52 23.08 2.47 -1.75
C PHE A 52 21.73 2.01 -1.20
N PHE A 53 21.29 2.59 -0.10
CA PHE A 53 20.05 2.20 0.55
C PHE A 53 19.00 3.28 0.44
N LEU A 54 17.81 2.88 -0.02
CA LEU A 54 16.60 3.71 -0.03
C LEU A 54 15.58 3.12 0.94
N GLY A 55 14.78 3.96 1.59
CA GLY A 55 13.65 3.52 2.40
C GLY A 55 12.37 4.27 2.03
N ASN A 56 11.24 3.56 2.02
CA ASN A 56 9.96 4.15 1.62
C ASN A 56 9.33 5.12 2.62
N SER A 57 9.89 5.24 3.83
CA SER A 57 9.39 6.17 4.84
C SER A 57 10.48 6.62 5.79
N GLU A 58 10.26 7.78 6.42
CA GLU A 58 11.14 8.32 7.44
C GLU A 58 11.35 7.33 8.59
N GLY A 59 10.27 6.70 9.07
CA GLY A 59 10.33 5.74 10.17
C GLY A 59 11.15 4.49 9.84
N LEU A 60 11.10 4.04 8.59
CA LEU A 60 11.93 2.92 8.13
C LEU A 60 13.41 3.32 8.00
N CYS A 61 13.69 4.48 7.39
CA CYS A 61 15.06 4.99 7.27
C CYS A 61 15.71 5.16 8.65
N ARG A 62 15.05 5.87 9.58
CA ARG A 62 15.54 6.05 10.95
C ARG A 62 15.79 4.74 11.68
N HIS A 63 14.93 3.75 11.47
CA HIS A 63 15.13 2.42 12.06
C HIS A 63 16.42 1.77 11.56
N LEU A 64 16.65 1.78 10.26
CA LEU A 64 17.83 1.19 9.63
C LEU A 64 19.10 1.92 10.04
N GLU A 65 19.07 3.26 9.99
CA GLU A 65 20.18 4.13 10.41
C GLU A 65 20.57 3.86 11.86
N LYS A 66 19.59 3.85 12.78
CA LYS A 66 19.84 3.59 14.20
C LYS A 66 20.32 2.17 14.48
N LYS A 67 19.76 1.16 13.81
CA LYS A 67 20.02 -0.25 14.09
C LYS A 67 21.34 -0.73 13.50
N TYR A 68 21.72 -0.21 12.33
CA TYR A 68 22.84 -0.73 11.55
C TYR A 68 23.93 0.31 11.29
N ASN A 69 23.75 1.56 11.73
CA ASN A 69 24.70 2.65 11.52
C ASN A 69 25.06 2.85 10.02
N ILE A 70 24.03 2.84 9.18
CA ILE A 70 24.15 3.07 7.73
C ILE A 70 23.49 4.39 7.32
N SER A 71 23.79 4.88 6.13
CA SER A 71 23.00 5.93 5.48
C SER A 71 21.85 5.31 4.69
N CYS A 72 20.63 5.86 4.84
CA CYS A 72 19.45 5.41 4.11
C CYS A 72 18.67 6.62 3.59
N SER A 73 18.60 6.79 2.28
CA SER A 73 17.91 7.94 1.68
C SER A 73 16.40 7.71 1.63
N ARG A 74 15.64 8.79 1.87
CA ARG A 74 14.18 8.73 1.87
C ARG A 74 13.69 8.76 0.43
N ALA A 75 12.95 7.72 0.05
CA ALA A 75 12.32 7.61 -1.26
C ALA A 75 10.87 7.16 -1.05
N SER A 76 9.99 8.08 -0.67
CA SER A 76 8.56 7.78 -0.51
C SER A 76 7.92 7.38 -1.84
N GLY A 77 6.81 6.65 -1.75
CA GLY A 77 6.00 6.39 -2.95
C GLY A 77 5.41 7.67 -3.53
N GLY A 78 4.89 7.57 -4.74
CA GLY A 78 4.17 8.64 -5.42
C GLY A 78 2.71 8.28 -5.68
N VAL A 79 1.92 9.29 -6.03
CA VAL A 79 0.55 9.12 -6.51
C VAL A 79 0.50 9.52 -7.98
N ASN A 80 -0.21 8.75 -8.81
CA ASN A 80 -0.40 9.09 -10.21
C ASN A 80 -1.62 10.02 -10.38
N PRO A 81 -1.44 11.32 -10.67
CA PRO A 81 -2.54 12.27 -10.76
C PRO A 81 -3.47 12.02 -11.96
N HIS A 82 -3.05 11.18 -12.92
CA HIS A 82 -3.92 10.76 -14.02
C HIS A 82 -5.04 9.82 -13.57
N PHE A 83 -4.81 9.04 -12.49
CA PHE A 83 -5.79 8.08 -11.97
C PHE A 83 -6.45 8.52 -10.66
N PHE A 84 -5.76 9.36 -9.89
CA PHE A 84 -6.21 9.84 -8.59
C PHE A 84 -6.27 11.36 -8.62
N TYR A 85 -7.49 11.88 -8.74
CA TYR A 85 -7.77 13.30 -8.83
C TYR A 85 -9.16 13.56 -8.25
N PRO A 86 -9.47 14.78 -7.80
CA PRO A 86 -10.81 15.12 -7.32
C PRO A 86 -11.81 14.96 -8.47
N ALA A 87 -12.78 14.07 -8.32
CA ALA A 87 -13.83 13.92 -9.31
C ALA A 87 -14.70 15.19 -9.35
N LYS A 88 -15.03 15.64 -10.56
CA LYS A 88 -15.77 16.90 -10.78
C LYS A 88 -17.20 16.89 -10.21
N GLU A 89 -17.78 15.70 -10.06
CA GLU A 89 -19.16 15.51 -9.62
C GLU A 89 -19.18 14.56 -8.42
N ARG A 90 -19.17 15.14 -7.21
CA ARG A 90 -19.77 14.45 -6.06
C ARG A 90 -21.27 14.65 -6.22
N GLU A 91 -22.02 13.56 -6.35
CA GLU A 91 -23.48 13.60 -6.25
C GLU A 91 -23.85 14.37 -5.00
N SER A 92 -24.54 15.50 -5.19
CA SER A 92 -24.81 16.49 -4.13
C SER A 92 -25.79 15.99 -3.07
N GLU A 93 -26.47 14.88 -3.33
CA GLU A 93 -27.49 14.30 -2.46
C GLU A 93 -27.26 12.80 -2.30
N ARG A 94 -26.32 12.41 -1.43
CA ARG A 94 -26.23 11.04 -0.94
C ARG A 94 -26.89 10.95 0.43
N ASN A 95 -27.81 10.00 0.59
CA ASN A 95 -28.45 9.72 1.88
C ASN A 95 -27.58 8.82 2.79
N GLU A 96 -26.46 8.30 2.29
CA GLU A 96 -25.55 7.41 3.00
C GLU A 96 -24.24 8.14 3.33
N PHE A 97 -23.65 7.85 4.48
CA PHE A 97 -22.29 8.25 4.82
C PHE A 97 -21.33 7.08 4.56
N THR A 98 -20.50 7.20 3.54
CA THR A 98 -19.70 6.12 2.99
C THR A 98 -18.27 6.12 3.53
N VAL A 99 -17.92 5.05 4.25
CA VAL A 99 -16.58 4.77 4.76
C VAL A 99 -15.85 3.85 3.78
N LEU A 100 -14.87 4.37 3.05
CA LEU A 100 -14.04 3.59 2.14
C LEU A 100 -12.83 3.03 2.88
N CYS A 101 -12.54 1.75 2.70
CA CYS A 101 -11.33 1.14 3.24
C CYS A 101 -10.81 0.00 2.36
N TYR A 102 -9.58 -0.42 2.60
CA TYR A 102 -8.96 -1.47 1.79
C TYR A 102 -9.56 -2.85 2.09
N GLY A 103 -9.81 -3.65 1.05
CA GLY A 103 -10.51 -4.93 1.14
C GLY A 103 -9.65 -6.12 1.57
N ARG A 104 -8.37 -5.90 1.87
CA ARG A 104 -7.38 -6.97 2.14
C ARG A 104 -7.46 -7.52 3.57
N ILE A 105 -8.64 -7.98 3.96
CA ILE A 105 -9.03 -8.40 5.31
C ILE A 105 -8.18 -9.56 5.87
N TYR A 106 -7.71 -10.46 5.01
CA TYR A 106 -6.86 -11.59 5.39
C TYR A 106 -5.45 -11.17 5.83
N LYS A 107 -4.98 -9.98 5.45
CA LYS A 107 -3.69 -9.45 5.91
C LYS A 107 -3.91 -8.63 7.18
N GLN A 108 -3.71 -9.24 8.34
CA GLN A 108 -3.86 -8.60 9.67
C GLN A 108 -3.14 -7.24 9.79
N ARG A 109 -1.98 -7.07 9.14
CA ARG A 109 -1.25 -5.79 9.12
C ARG A 109 -2.04 -4.63 8.51
N LYS A 110 -3.07 -4.89 7.69
CA LYS A 110 -3.92 -3.88 7.08
C LYS A 110 -4.98 -3.33 8.04
N GLY A 111 -5.24 -4.03 9.15
CA GLY A 111 -6.11 -3.55 10.22
C GLY A 111 -7.59 -3.42 9.87
N ILE A 112 -8.04 -4.03 8.78
CA ILE A 112 -9.41 -3.88 8.26
C ILE A 112 -10.48 -4.30 9.28
N GLN A 113 -10.18 -5.31 10.10
CA GLN A 113 -11.08 -5.73 11.17
C GLN A 113 -11.30 -4.64 12.23
N HIS A 114 -10.33 -3.74 12.45
CA HIS A 114 -10.51 -2.60 13.35
C HIS A 114 -11.45 -1.56 12.76
N VAL A 115 -11.37 -1.33 11.44
CA VAL A 115 -12.28 -0.43 10.73
C VAL A 115 -13.72 -0.96 10.81
N ILE A 116 -13.92 -2.24 10.48
CA ILE A 116 -15.24 -2.89 10.55
C ILE A 116 -15.86 -2.74 11.95
N ARG A 117 -15.11 -3.11 12.99
CA ARG A 117 -15.60 -3.02 14.38
C ARG A 117 -15.93 -1.58 14.81
N ALA A 118 -15.13 -0.60 14.38
CA ALA A 118 -15.38 0.80 14.69
C ALA A 118 -16.68 1.28 14.03
N VAL A 119 -16.90 0.95 12.75
CA VAL A 119 -18.12 1.32 12.04
C VAL A 119 -19.34 0.59 12.60
N GLU A 120 -19.23 -0.69 12.96
CA GLU A 120 -20.29 -1.44 13.66
C GLU A 120 -20.71 -0.81 14.98
N GLY A 121 -19.74 -0.31 15.76
CA GLY A 121 -20.00 0.39 17.01
C GLY A 121 -20.80 1.68 16.79
N LEU A 122 -20.50 2.40 15.71
CA LEU A 122 -21.18 3.65 15.34
C LEU A 122 -22.53 3.42 14.65
N TYR A 123 -22.72 2.29 13.98
CA TYR A 123 -23.90 2.02 13.17
C TYR A 123 -25.22 2.06 13.96
N LYS A 124 -25.19 1.73 15.25
CA LYS A 124 -26.38 1.82 16.12
C LYS A 124 -26.91 3.24 16.25
N GLU A 125 -26.01 4.22 16.28
CA GLU A 125 -26.34 5.64 16.42
C GLU A 125 -26.46 6.33 15.05
N TYR A 126 -25.69 5.85 14.08
CA TYR A 126 -25.63 6.39 12.72
C TYR A 126 -25.99 5.30 11.69
N PRO A 127 -27.29 4.96 11.55
CA PRO A 127 -27.75 3.88 10.66
C PRO A 127 -27.59 4.17 9.16
N ARG A 128 -27.16 5.38 8.80
CA ARG A 128 -26.84 5.78 7.42
C ARG A 128 -25.40 5.46 7.02
N LEU A 129 -24.59 4.87 7.92
CA LEU A 129 -23.23 4.45 7.59
C LEU A 129 -23.22 3.26 6.63
N LYS A 130 -22.29 3.31 5.68
CA LYS A 130 -22.02 2.25 4.71
C LYS A 130 -20.53 1.99 4.60
N LEU A 131 -20.15 0.73 4.48
CA LEU A 131 -18.76 0.33 4.22
C LEU A 131 -18.56 0.05 2.73
N VAL A 132 -17.52 0.64 2.14
CA VAL A 132 -17.08 0.27 0.79
C VAL A 132 -15.66 -0.27 0.88
N PHE A 133 -15.46 -1.45 0.31
CA PHE A 133 -14.17 -2.11 0.24
C PHE A 133 -13.66 -2.16 -1.20
N PHE A 134 -12.35 -2.12 -1.37
CA PHE A 134 -11.72 -2.41 -2.66
C PHE A 134 -10.43 -3.22 -2.50
N ASP A 135 -10.20 -4.18 -3.39
CA ASP A 135 -8.94 -4.92 -3.45
C ASP A 135 -8.68 -5.41 -4.88
N SER A 136 -7.46 -5.90 -5.08
CA SER A 136 -7.00 -6.55 -6.30
C SER A 136 -6.38 -7.89 -5.93
N LEU A 137 -6.68 -8.95 -6.69
CA LEU A 137 -6.01 -10.23 -6.51
C LEU A 137 -4.59 -10.14 -7.10
N VAL A 138 -3.59 -9.97 -6.23
CA VAL A 138 -2.17 -9.92 -6.61
C VAL A 138 -1.37 -10.99 -5.87
N GLY A 139 -0.44 -11.61 -6.59
CA GLY A 139 0.39 -12.70 -6.08
C GLY A 139 -0.31 -14.06 -6.13
N GLU A 140 0.25 -15.02 -5.37
CA GLU A 140 -0.25 -16.40 -5.30
C GLU A 140 -1.48 -16.54 -4.41
N ASP A 141 -1.69 -15.59 -3.50
CA ASP A 141 -2.80 -15.57 -2.54
C ASP A 141 -4.05 -14.97 -3.21
N ARG A 142 -4.71 -15.78 -4.06
CA ARG A 142 -5.91 -15.42 -4.85
C ARG A 142 -7.22 -15.63 -4.10
N ARG A 143 -7.20 -15.63 -2.78
CA ARG A 143 -8.41 -15.83 -1.98
C ARG A 143 -9.35 -14.64 -2.15
N ASP A 144 -10.61 -14.92 -2.47
CA ASP A 144 -11.66 -13.93 -2.44
C ASP A 144 -11.90 -13.44 -1.00
N PRO A 145 -11.71 -12.15 -0.68
CA PRO A 145 -11.90 -11.63 0.66
C PRO A 145 -13.38 -11.42 1.04
N ARG A 146 -14.31 -11.41 0.07
CA ARG A 146 -15.73 -11.08 0.31
C ARG A 146 -16.39 -11.97 1.37
N PRO A 147 -16.23 -13.31 1.35
CA PRO A 147 -16.84 -14.18 2.37
C PRO A 147 -16.31 -13.96 3.80
N MET A 148 -15.19 -13.25 3.95
CA MET A 148 -14.57 -12.97 5.24
C MET A 148 -15.14 -11.71 5.90
N ILE A 149 -15.88 -10.89 5.15
CA ILE A 149 -16.52 -9.67 5.67
C ILE A 149 -17.85 -10.09 6.28
N LYS A 150 -17.87 -10.12 7.61
CA LYS A 150 -19.07 -10.40 8.40
C LYS A 150 -19.38 -9.13 9.17
N SER A 151 -20.36 -8.36 8.69
CA SER A 151 -20.79 -7.13 9.34
C SER A 151 -22.28 -6.90 9.12
N PRO A 152 -23.03 -6.44 10.14
CA PRO A 152 -24.41 -6.01 9.99
C PRO A 152 -24.54 -4.65 9.27
N VAL A 153 -23.44 -3.91 9.10
CA VAL A 153 -23.42 -2.64 8.36
C VAL A 153 -23.56 -2.93 6.86
N PRO A 154 -24.43 -2.20 6.13
CA PRO A 154 -24.50 -2.28 4.67
C PRO A 154 -23.12 -2.09 4.05
N HIS A 155 -22.74 -2.98 3.14
CA HIS A 155 -21.41 -2.93 2.56
C HIS A 155 -21.34 -3.40 1.10
N GLU A 156 -20.38 -2.82 0.39
CA GLU A 156 -20.07 -3.15 -1.00
C GLU A 156 -18.59 -3.51 -1.15
N PHE A 157 -18.27 -4.35 -2.14
CA PHE A 157 -16.90 -4.78 -2.41
C PHE A 157 -16.56 -4.69 -3.89
N HIS A 158 -15.56 -3.87 -4.22
CA HIS A 158 -15.02 -3.76 -5.58
C HIS A 158 -13.73 -4.58 -5.71
N LEU A 159 -13.81 -5.71 -6.41
CA LEU A 159 -12.65 -6.57 -6.68
C LEU A 159 -12.13 -6.33 -8.10
N ASN A 160 -10.81 -6.13 -8.23
CA ASN A 160 -10.12 -5.94 -9.51
C ASN A 160 -10.66 -4.75 -10.32
N LEU A 161 -11.00 -3.65 -9.63
CA LEU A 161 -11.41 -2.42 -10.29
C LEU A 161 -10.22 -1.87 -11.12
N PRO A 162 -10.42 -1.48 -12.40
CA PRO A 162 -9.34 -0.92 -13.19
C PRO A 162 -8.88 0.43 -12.61
N GLN A 163 -7.59 0.74 -12.76
CA GLN A 163 -7.00 1.98 -12.22
C GLN A 163 -7.73 3.26 -12.70
N SER A 164 -8.25 3.25 -13.93
CA SER A 164 -9.04 4.36 -14.50
C SER A 164 -10.36 4.64 -13.78
N LYS A 165 -10.85 3.72 -12.94
CA LYS A 165 -12.07 3.88 -12.14
C LYS A 165 -11.78 4.24 -10.68
N MET A 166 -10.50 4.40 -10.29
CA MET A 166 -10.15 4.67 -8.89
C MET A 166 -10.60 6.06 -8.44
N ALA A 167 -10.42 7.11 -9.24
CA ALA A 167 -10.97 8.44 -8.92
C ALA A 167 -12.49 8.40 -8.68
N TRP A 168 -13.23 7.64 -9.50
CA TRP A 168 -14.66 7.42 -9.31
C TRP A 168 -14.95 6.73 -7.98
N LEU A 169 -14.24 5.63 -7.65
CA LEU A 169 -14.43 4.92 -6.39
C LEU A 169 -14.18 5.82 -5.17
N TYR A 170 -13.06 6.54 -5.17
CA TYR A 170 -12.75 7.47 -4.08
C TYR A 170 -13.79 8.59 -3.96
N SER A 171 -14.31 9.11 -5.08
CA SER A 171 -15.39 10.11 -5.07
C SER A 171 -16.70 9.62 -4.45
N LYS A 172 -16.90 8.29 -4.36
CA LYS A 172 -18.06 7.67 -3.70
C LYS A 172 -17.95 7.65 -2.18
N ALA A 173 -16.77 7.91 -1.62
CA ALA A 173 -16.51 7.93 -0.19
C ALA A 173 -16.72 9.33 0.41
N ASP A 174 -17.14 9.37 1.67
CA ASP A 174 -17.11 10.57 2.52
C ASP A 174 -15.81 10.63 3.33
N ILE A 175 -15.27 9.47 3.71
CA ILE A 175 -14.01 9.32 4.43
C ILE A 175 -13.27 8.06 3.96
N PHE A 176 -11.95 8.12 3.90
CA PHE A 176 -11.09 6.95 3.70
C PHE A 176 -10.42 6.55 5.02
N VAL A 177 -10.56 5.29 5.42
CA VAL A 177 -9.99 4.78 6.67
C VAL A 177 -8.93 3.73 6.41
N SER A 178 -7.73 4.00 6.90
CA SER A 178 -6.60 3.07 6.93
C SER A 178 -6.17 2.81 8.37
N ALA A 179 -6.16 1.54 8.77
CA ALA A 179 -5.75 1.09 10.10
C ALA A 179 -4.46 0.25 10.05
N GLU A 180 -3.57 0.57 9.11
CA GLU A 180 -2.37 -0.24 8.88
C GLU A 180 -1.39 -0.23 10.06
N ARG A 181 -1.05 -1.43 10.53
CA ARG A 181 -0.03 -1.63 11.55
C ARG A 181 1.33 -1.78 10.88
N ARG A 182 2.24 -0.84 11.14
CA ARG A 182 3.63 -0.83 10.62
C ARG A 182 3.71 -0.71 9.09
N ALA A 183 2.88 0.15 8.49
CA ALA A 183 3.10 0.58 7.11
C ALA A 183 4.36 1.45 7.02
N GLY A 184 5.11 1.33 5.92
CA GLY A 184 6.14 2.28 5.56
C GLY A 184 5.49 3.52 4.94
N TRP A 185 5.24 3.45 3.65
CA TRP A 185 4.41 4.39 2.90
C TRP A 185 3.01 3.79 2.63
N SER A 186 1.95 4.58 2.81
CA SER A 186 0.57 4.18 2.56
C SER A 186 0.08 4.78 1.24
N ASN A 187 0.22 4.02 0.14
CA ASN A 187 -0.26 4.45 -1.18
C ASN A 187 -1.75 4.82 -1.13
N THR A 188 -2.59 3.95 -0.56
CA THR A 188 -4.05 4.15 -0.54
C THR A 188 -4.48 5.39 0.25
N THR A 189 -3.69 5.80 1.25
CA THR A 189 -3.93 7.07 1.97
C THR A 189 -3.53 8.26 1.11
N ALA A 190 -2.37 8.21 0.44
CA ALA A 190 -1.94 9.27 -0.46
C ALA A 190 -2.90 9.42 -1.66
N GLU A 191 -3.41 8.30 -2.18
CA GLU A 191 -4.44 8.23 -3.23
C GLU A 191 -5.76 8.85 -2.77
N ALA A 192 -6.19 8.60 -1.53
CA ALA A 192 -7.37 9.23 -0.94
C ALA A 192 -7.22 10.75 -0.85
N MET A 193 -6.06 11.21 -0.36
CA MET A 193 -5.73 12.63 -0.26
C MET A 193 -5.71 13.30 -1.64
N ALA A 194 -5.16 12.65 -2.66
CA ALA A 194 -5.16 13.17 -4.03
C ALA A 194 -6.57 13.27 -4.61
N CYS A 195 -7.50 12.42 -4.17
CA CYS A 195 -8.92 12.49 -4.50
C CYS A 195 -9.72 13.44 -3.58
N GLN A 196 -9.06 14.18 -2.68
CA GLN A 196 -9.68 15.07 -1.67
C GLN A 196 -10.66 14.36 -0.74
N ILE A 197 -10.36 13.11 -0.39
CA ILE A 197 -11.11 12.36 0.60
C ILE A 197 -10.39 12.49 1.95
N PRO A 198 -11.10 12.91 3.02
CA PRO A 198 -10.59 12.92 4.38
C PRO A 198 -10.01 11.56 4.82
#